data_AF-A0AAE4ZB51-F1
#
_entry.id   AF-A0AAE4ZB51-F1
#
_cell.length_a   1.000
_cell.length_b   1.000
_cell.length_c   1.000
_cell.angle_alpha   90.00
_cell.angle_beta   90.00
_cell.angle_gamma   90.00
#
_symmetry.space_group_name_H-M   'P 1'
#
loop_
_entity.id
_entity.type
_entity.pdbx_description
1 polymer ?
#
loop_
_entity_poly.entity_id
_entity_poly.type
_entity_poly.pdbx_seq_one_letter_code
_entity_poly.pdbx_strand_id
1 'polypeptide(L)'
;MEARTAQLDKRRKDLSGNRVLNFVLWRVPVILILVAMLWPAVSAELWTVALAWIGAGCTWNALRCKRVHCSIMGPLFLLLAALSGAATLAWLSVDWNYLGLAALIIVAAAFLPELLGKKYFGSEGSAC
;
A
#
# COMPACT_ATOMS: atom_id res chain seq x y z
N MET A 1 0.27 21.96 -26.83
CA MET A 1 0.68 22.28 -25.44
C MET A 1 -0.24 21.67 -24.40
N GLU A 2 -1.57 21.64 -24.61
CA GLU A 2 -2.54 21.05 -23.67
C GLU A 2 -2.32 19.57 -23.33
N ALA A 3 -1.92 18.75 -24.31
CA ALA A 3 -1.62 17.34 -24.05
C ALA A 3 -0.46 17.17 -23.05
N ARG A 4 0.52 18.08 -23.07
CA ARG A 4 1.67 18.07 -22.16
C ARG A 4 1.27 18.52 -20.75
N THR A 5 0.41 19.54 -20.62
CA THR A 5 -0.07 20.00 -19.30
C THR A 5 -0.98 18.95 -18.65
N ALA A 6 -1.85 18.30 -19.42
CA ALA A 6 -2.67 17.19 -18.93
C ALA A 6 -1.83 16.01 -18.44
N GLN A 7 -0.78 15.62 -19.18
CA GLN A 7 0.14 14.56 -18.74
C GLN A 7 0.96 14.94 -17.49
N LEU A 8 1.34 16.21 -17.35
CA LEU A 8 2.06 16.69 -16.16
C LEU A 8 1.16 16.70 -14.92
N ASP A 9 -0.09 17.15 -15.05
CA ASP A 9 -1.07 17.11 -13.96
C ASP A 9 -1.37 15.66 -13.55
N LYS A 10 -1.47 14.77 -14.53
CA LYS A 10 -1.60 13.32 -14.34
C LYS A 10 -0.44 12.74 -13.52
N ARG A 11 0.81 13.02 -13.91
CA ARG A 11 2.01 12.60 -13.14
C ARG A 11 2.12 13.24 -11.76
N ARG A 12 1.54 14.44 -11.56
CA ARG A 12 1.53 15.11 -10.27
C ARG A 12 0.54 14.49 -9.30
N LYS A 13 -0.59 13.99 -9.82
CA LYS A 13 -1.63 13.31 -9.04
C LYS A 13 -1.21 11.89 -8.64
N ASP A 14 -0.50 11.18 -9.52
CA ASP A 14 0.03 9.84 -9.26
C ASP A 14 1.34 9.90 -8.46
N LEU A 15 1.26 9.52 -7.18
CA LEU A 15 2.41 9.53 -6.29
C LEU A 15 3.49 8.53 -6.72
N SER A 16 3.10 7.45 -7.41
CA SER A 16 4.02 6.47 -7.97
C SER A 16 4.78 7.00 -9.19
N GLY A 17 4.28 8.06 -9.84
CA GLY A 17 4.93 8.71 -10.98
C GLY A 17 6.13 9.59 -10.60
N ASN A 18 6.25 9.98 -9.33
CA ASN A 18 7.39 10.76 -8.82
C ASN A 18 8.46 9.83 -8.25
N ARG A 19 9.70 9.92 -8.76
CA ARG A 19 10.82 9.06 -8.34
C ARG A 19 11.09 9.07 -6.83
N VAL A 20 11.04 10.24 -6.20
CA VAL A 20 11.32 10.37 -4.76
C VAL A 20 10.18 9.77 -3.94
N LEU A 21 8.94 10.14 -4.25
CA LEU A 21 7.76 9.60 -3.55
C LEU A 21 7.62 8.09 -3.78
N ASN A 22 7.91 7.61 -4.99
CA ASN A 22 7.91 6.19 -5.30
C ASN A 22 8.95 5.41 -4.46
N PHE A 23 10.13 6.00 -4.23
CA PHE A 23 11.13 5.40 -3.35
C PHE A 23 10.63 5.39 -1.89
N VAL A 24 10.19 6.53 -1.38
CA VAL A 24 9.83 6.72 0.03
C VAL A 24 8.54 5.99 0.41
N LEU A 25 7.50 6.04 -0.42
CA LEU A 25 6.19 5.45 -0.10
C LEU A 25 6.14 3.94 -0.32
N TRP A 26 6.98 3.41 -1.23
CA TRP A 26 6.88 2.00 -1.62
C TRP A 26 8.10 1.18 -1.25
N ARG A 27 9.32 1.66 -1.51
CA ARG A 27 10.53 0.86 -1.26
C ARG A 27 10.91 0.82 0.21
N VAL A 28 10.84 1.97 0.89
CA VAL A 28 11.16 2.05 2.32
C VAL A 28 10.29 1.10 3.17
N PRO A 29 8.94 1.12 3.10
CA PRO A 29 8.14 0.20 3.90
C PRO A 29 8.37 -1.28 3.54
N VAL A 30 8.65 -1.61 2.28
CA VAL A 30 9.01 -2.99 1.90
C VAL A 30 10.31 -3.41 2.58
N ILE A 31 11.33 -2.56 2.62
CA ILE A 31 12.57 -2.84 3.34
C ILE A 31 12.29 -3.03 4.84
N LEU A 32 11.46 -2.20 5.44
CA LEU A 32 11.09 -2.34 6.86
C LEU A 32 10.39 -3.67 7.15
N ILE A 33 9.50 -4.13 6.27
CA ILE A 33 8.85 -5.44 6.38
C ILE A 33 9.89 -6.57 6.32
N LEU A 34 10.86 -6.49 5.40
CA LEU A 34 11.93 -7.49 5.31
C LEU A 34 12.79 -7.52 6.57
N VAL A 35 13.12 -6.36 7.14
CA VAL A 35 13.83 -6.27 8.42
C VAL A 35 12.98 -6.86 9.55
N ALA A 36 11.67 -6.57 9.58
CA ALA A 36 10.74 -7.12 10.57
C ALA A 36 10.67 -8.66 10.51
N MET A 37 10.81 -9.27 9.33
CA MET A 37 10.85 -10.72 9.19
C MET A 37 12.13 -11.36 9.73
N LEU A 38 13.26 -10.65 9.62
CA LEU A 38 14.56 -11.16 10.04
C LEU A 38 14.88 -10.88 11.52
N TRP A 39 14.17 -9.94 12.14
CA TRP A 39 14.47 -9.47 13.50
C TRP A 39 13.25 -9.52 14.43
N PRO A 40 12.95 -10.69 15.03
CA PRO A 40 11.80 -10.91 15.92
C PRO A 40 11.63 -9.89 17.05
N ALA A 41 12.75 -9.41 17.60
CA ALA A 41 12.77 -8.50 18.75
C ALA A 41 12.14 -7.13 18.49
N VAL A 42 12.06 -6.69 17.23
CA VAL A 42 11.48 -5.39 16.84
C VAL A 42 10.41 -5.56 15.76
N SER A 43 9.92 -6.79 15.56
CA SER A 43 8.96 -7.10 14.51
C SER A 43 7.65 -6.35 14.70
N ALA A 44 7.17 -6.22 15.94
CA ALA A 44 5.87 -5.60 16.23
C ALA A 44 5.82 -4.16 15.73
N GLU A 45 6.80 -3.35 16.15
CA GLU A 45 6.91 -1.94 15.80
C GLU A 45 7.14 -1.76 14.30
N LEU A 46 8.04 -2.56 13.71
CA LEU A 46 8.36 -2.46 12.29
C LEU A 46 7.19 -2.86 11.40
N TRP A 47 6.46 -3.93 11.74
CA TRP A 47 5.24 -4.32 11.04
C TRP A 47 4.18 -3.22 11.11
N THR A 48 3.94 -2.65 12.30
CA THR A 48 2.96 -1.57 12.49
C THR A 48 3.32 -0.34 11.66
N VAL A 49 4.55 0.15 11.80
CA VAL A 49 4.99 1.35 11.08
C VAL A 49 4.97 1.11 9.57
N ALA A 50 5.52 -0.01 9.09
CA ALA A 50 5.59 -0.28 7.67
C ALA A 50 4.21 -0.44 7.04
N LEU A 51 3.32 -1.21 7.65
CA LEU A 51 1.95 -1.44 7.16
C LEU A 51 1.12 -0.16 7.20
N ALA A 52 1.22 0.63 8.27
CA ALA A 52 0.55 1.92 8.35
C ALA A 52 1.05 2.85 7.24
N TRP A 53 2.36 2.89 7.01
CA TRP A 53 2.98 3.70 5.97
C TRP A 53 2.51 3.32 4.58
N ILE A 54 2.65 2.05 4.19
CA ILE A 54 2.25 1.60 2.85
C ILE A 54 0.73 1.66 2.66
N GLY A 55 -0.05 1.37 3.70
CA GLY A 55 -1.51 1.43 3.69
C GLY A 55 -2.02 2.87 3.53
N ALA A 56 -1.44 3.82 4.26
CA ALA A 56 -1.75 5.24 4.12
C ALA A 56 -1.35 5.78 2.74
N GLY A 57 -0.16 5.41 2.26
CA GLY A 57 0.29 5.76 0.91
C GLY A 57 -0.66 5.25 -0.18
N CYS A 58 -1.06 3.98 -0.10
CA CYS A 58 -2.02 3.38 -1.03
C CYS A 58 -3.39 4.05 -0.95
N THR A 59 -3.90 4.30 0.26
CA THR A 59 -5.19 4.96 0.46
C THR A 59 -5.18 6.37 -0.14
N TRP A 60 -4.13 7.14 0.13
CA TRP A 60 -3.96 8.48 -0.42
C TRP A 60 -3.88 8.44 -1.96
N ASN A 61 -3.14 7.49 -2.53
CA ASN A 61 -3.03 7.36 -3.98
C ASN A 61 -4.37 6.93 -4.59
N ALA A 62 -5.14 6.06 -3.94
CA ALA A 62 -6.48 5.66 -4.36
C ALA A 62 -7.46 6.85 -4.33
N LEU A 63 -7.40 7.70 -3.31
CA LEU A 63 -8.25 8.90 -3.22
C LEU A 63 -7.96 9.91 -4.34
N ARG A 64 -6.71 9.97 -4.84
CA ARG A 64 -6.33 10.88 -5.93
C ARG A 64 -6.49 10.30 -7.33
N CYS A 65 -6.05 9.06 -7.51
CA CYS A 65 -5.89 8.40 -8.81
C CYS A 65 -6.84 7.23 -9.01
N LYS A 66 -7.59 6.79 -7.99
CA LYS A 66 -8.51 5.65 -8.08
C LYS A 66 -7.89 4.36 -8.65
N ARG A 67 -6.57 4.15 -8.45
CA ARG A 67 -5.90 2.90 -8.86
C ARG A 67 -6.50 1.71 -8.09
N VAL A 68 -6.85 0.65 -8.82
CA VAL A 68 -7.58 -0.49 -8.25
C VAL A 68 -6.75 -1.22 -7.21
N HIS A 69 -5.48 -1.52 -7.48
CA HIS A 69 -4.63 -2.17 -6.48
C HIS A 69 -4.50 -1.34 -5.20
N CYS A 70 -4.40 -0.01 -5.30
CA CYS A 70 -4.30 0.88 -4.15
C CYS A 70 -5.60 0.94 -3.35
N SER A 71 -6.76 0.89 -4.02
CA SER A 71 -8.09 0.91 -3.37
C SER A 71 -8.33 -0.36 -2.53
N ILE A 72 -7.73 -1.49 -2.91
CA ILE A 72 -7.84 -2.75 -2.16
C ILE A 72 -6.75 -2.84 -1.10
N MET A 73 -5.48 -2.60 -1.46
CA MET A 73 -4.36 -2.73 -0.53
C MET A 73 -4.43 -1.70 0.60
N GLY A 74 -4.83 -0.46 0.32
CA GLY A 74 -4.81 0.63 1.29
C GLY A 74 -5.57 0.29 2.58
N PRO A 75 -6.89 0.05 2.51
CA PRO A 75 -7.69 -0.30 3.68
C PRO A 75 -7.23 -1.60 4.37
N LEU A 76 -6.87 -2.63 3.61
CA LEU A 76 -6.48 -3.92 4.17
C LEU A 76 -5.14 -3.84 4.92
N PHE A 77 -4.16 -3.08 4.40
CA PHE A 77 -2.90 -2.85 5.10
C PHE A 77 -3.08 -1.96 6.33
N LEU A 78 -3.99 -0.99 6.32
CA LEU A 78 -4.34 -0.22 7.52
C LEU A 78 -4.98 -1.11 8.60
N LEU A 79 -5.81 -2.10 8.22
CA LEU A 79 -6.34 -3.08 9.15
C LEU A 79 -5.22 -3.96 9.74
N LEU A 80 -4.29 -4.46 8.92
CA LEU A 80 -3.13 -5.20 9.43
C LEU A 80 -2.22 -4.32 10.32
N ALA A 81 -2.10 -3.02 10.02
CA ALA A 81 -1.38 -2.08 10.87
C ALA A 81 -2.05 -1.92 12.24
N ALA A 82 -3.39 -1.86 12.29
CA ALA A 82 -4.13 -1.82 13.55
C ALA A 82 -3.94 -3.10 14.36
N LEU A 83 -3.96 -4.27 13.72
CA LEU A 83 -3.73 -5.56 14.39
C LEU A 83 -2.31 -5.67 14.95
N SER A 84 -1.29 -5.33 14.14
CA SER A 84 0.10 -5.31 14.63
C SER A 84 0.32 -4.23 15.70
N GLY A 85 -0.38 -3.10 15.62
CA GLY A 85 -0.33 -2.06 16.65
C GLY A 85 -0.92 -2.54 17.97
N ALA A 86 -2.04 -3.26 17.94
CA ALA A 86 -2.60 -3.91 19.12
C ALA A 86 -1.65 -4.97 19.70
N ALA A 87 -0.92 -5.71 18.85
CA ALA A 87 0.13 -6.62 19.30
C ALA A 87 1.30 -5.88 19.97
N THR A 88 1.71 -4.72 19.43
CA THR A 88 2.74 -3.85 20.02
C THR A 88 2.35 -3.36 21.41
N LEU A 89 1.05 -3.09 21.64
CA LEU A 89 0.50 -2.71 22.94
C LEU A 89 0.23 -3.90 23.88
N ALA A 90 0.64 -5.11 23.49
CA ALA A 90 0.39 -6.36 24.20
C ALA A 90 -1.10 -6.66 24.47
N TRP A 91 -2.02 -6.12 23.66
CA TRP A 91 -3.45 -6.41 23.77
C TRP A 91 -3.82 -7.77 23.19
N LEU A 92 -3.01 -8.27 22.26
CA LEU A 92 -3.19 -9.55 21.59
C LEU A 92 -1.83 -10.13 21.18
N SER A 93 -1.79 -11.43 20.88
CA SER A 93 -0.62 -12.10 20.33
C SER A 93 -0.83 -12.38 18.84
N VAL A 94 0.16 -12.03 18.01
CA VAL A 94 0.15 -12.23 16.57
C VAL A 94 1.35 -13.07 16.17
N ASP A 95 1.10 -14.08 15.35
CA ASP A 95 2.18 -14.75 14.63
C ASP A 95 2.56 -13.92 13.41
N TRP A 96 3.81 -13.48 13.38
CA TRP A 96 4.37 -12.66 12.31
C TRP A 96 4.37 -13.37 10.95
N ASN A 97 4.42 -14.71 10.93
CA ASN A 97 4.36 -15.48 9.68
C ASN A 97 2.96 -15.42 9.08
N TYR A 98 1.91 -15.55 9.89
CA TYR A 98 0.53 -15.41 9.41
C TYR A 98 0.24 -13.98 8.94
N LEU A 99 0.79 -12.98 9.64
CA LEU A 99 0.65 -11.59 9.24
C LEU A 99 1.38 -11.31 7.90
N GLY A 100 2.57 -11.88 7.71
CA GLY A 100 3.28 -11.83 6.44
C GLY A 100 2.56 -12.56 5.30
N LEU A 101 2.00 -13.75 5.56
CA LEU A 101 1.20 -14.49 4.59
C LEU A 101 -0.06 -13.71 4.19
N ALA A 102 -0.75 -13.12 5.16
CA ALA A 102 -1.91 -12.27 4.90
C ALA A 102 -1.53 -11.06 4.03
N ALA A 103 -0.40 -10.41 4.32
CA ALA A 103 0.09 -9.30 3.50
C ALA A 103 0.36 -9.75 2.05
N LEU A 104 0.98 -10.92 1.83
CA LEU A 104 1.22 -11.47 0.49
C LEU A 104 -0.08 -11.79 -0.26
N ILE A 105 -1.06 -12.39 0.43
CA ILE A 105 -2.38 -12.68 -0.14
C ILE A 105 -3.07 -11.37 -0.57
N ILE A 106 -3.03 -10.33 0.27
CA ILE A 106 -3.60 -9.02 -0.05
C ILE A 106 -2.95 -8.43 -1.30
N VAL A 107 -1.62 -8.49 -1.40
CA VAL A 107 -0.89 -8.03 -2.61
C VAL A 107 -1.38 -8.79 -3.83
N ALA A 108 -1.36 -10.12 -3.81
CA ALA A 108 -1.79 -10.95 -4.93
C ALA A 108 -3.25 -10.66 -5.33
N ALA A 109 -4.15 -10.57 -4.34
CA ALA A 109 -5.56 -10.24 -4.53
C ALA A 109 -5.77 -8.84 -5.12
N ALA A 110 -4.94 -7.87 -4.75
CA ALA A 110 -5.06 -6.50 -5.26
C ALA A 110 -4.59 -6.35 -6.71
N PHE A 111 -3.64 -7.18 -7.16
CA PHE A 111 -3.18 -7.18 -8.55
C PHE A 111 -4.10 -7.99 -9.49
N LEU A 112 -4.86 -8.96 -8.97
CA LEU A 112 -5.80 -9.78 -9.75
C LEU A 112 -6.78 -8.96 -10.63
N PRO A 113 -7.47 -7.91 -10.13
CA PRO A 113 -8.35 -7.07 -10.95
C PRO A 113 -7.64 -6.37 -12.12
N GLU A 114 -6.39 -5.97 -11.93
CA GLU A 114 -5.59 -5.31 -12.96
C GLU A 114 -5.11 -6.30 -14.03
N LEU A 115 -4.79 -7.53 -13.61
CA LEU A 115 -4.45 -8.63 -14.52
C LEU A 115 -5.66 -9.12 -15.32
N LEU A 116 -6.85 -9.11 -14.71
CA LEU A 116 -8.11 -9.54 -15.34
C LEU A 116 -8.78 -8.43 -16.18
N GLY A 117 -8.16 -7.26 -16.31
CA GLY A 117 -8.61 -6.17 -17.19
C GLY A 117 -9.93 -5.50 -16.77
N LYS A 118 -10.50 -5.84 -15.62
CA LYS A 118 -11.73 -5.20 -15.13
C LYS A 118 -11.40 -3.89 -14.42
N LYS A 119 -11.60 -2.78 -15.14
CA LYS A 119 -11.78 -1.45 -14.53
C LYS A 119 -13.03 -1.48 -13.65
N TYR A 120 -12.86 -1.76 -12.36
CA TYR A 120 -13.90 -1.50 -11.39
C TYR A 120 -13.86 -0.02 -11.04
N PHE A 121 -15.06 0.60 -11.03
CA PHE A 121 -15.39 2.02 -11.14
C PHE A 121 -15.51 2.54 -12.59
N GLY A 122 -16.71 3.06 -12.88
CA GLY A 122 -17.24 3.39 -14.19
C GLY A 122 -16.38 4.33 -15.06
N SER A 123 -16.74 4.28 -16.33
CA SER A 123 -16.17 4.94 -17.50
C SER A 123 -16.08 6.46 -17.42
N GLU A 124 -15.22 6.98 -18.30
CA GLU A 124 -15.07 8.38 -18.76
C GLU A 124 -14.17 9.27 -17.89
N GLY A 125 -12.91 9.36 -18.32
CA GLY A 125 -11.93 10.32 -17.83
C GLY A 125 -10.91 9.72 -16.87
N SER A 126 -9.91 9.04 -17.44
CA SER A 126 -8.53 8.95 -16.94
C SER A 126 -8.25 9.64 -15.59
N ALA A 127 -8.57 8.98 -14.48
CA ALA A 127 -8.06 9.38 -13.18
C ALA A 127 -6.71 8.70 -13.02
N CYS A 128 -5.64 9.43 -13.35
CA CYS A 128 -4.27 8.93 -13.52
C CYS A 128 -4.13 7.77 -14.55
#